data_AF-A0A3N5U815-F1
#
_entry.id   AF-A0A3N5U815-F1
#
_cell.length_a   1.000
_cell.length_b   1.000
_cell.length_c   1.000
_cell.angle_alpha   90.00
_cell.angle_beta   90.00
_cell.angle_gamma   90.00
#
_symmetry.space_group_name_H-M   'P 1'
#
loop_
_entity.id
_entity.type
_entity.pdbx_description
1 polymer ?
#
loop_
_entity_poly.entity_id
_entity_poly.type
_entity_poly.pdbx_seq_one_letter_code
_entity_poly.pdbx_strand_id
1 'polypeptide(L)'
;RPVLLGVDGGADALIEAGYTPDLILGDMDSVSDEALSFAATPPRRWFRRRQQTELVLHAYQHGLAPGRERLEALGVPFRVVEAAGTSEDAAFLLAHEKGAETIVAVGSHGNLREFLDKGREGMSSTFLVRLRVGEILMDAKGVSRVYSSRIRTRDAVLLVAAAMVAIAAVVAVSPPLRLYVSQLFEQFRQWLFDLRELL
;
A
#
# COMPACT_ATOMS: atom_id res chain seq x y z
N ARG A 1 4.25 4.95 -3.96
CA ARG A 1 3.22 5.03 -2.88
C ARG A 1 1.98 4.38 -3.44
N PRO A 2 1.34 3.42 -2.75
CA PRO A 2 0.11 2.81 -3.25
C PRO A 2 -1.01 3.85 -3.29
N VAL A 3 -1.97 3.65 -4.19
CA VAL A 3 -3.24 4.37 -4.21
C VAL A 3 -4.22 3.61 -3.32
N LEU A 4 -4.85 4.31 -2.38
CA LEU A 4 -5.83 3.74 -1.46
C LEU A 4 -7.23 3.92 -2.05
N LEU A 5 -7.81 2.83 -2.55
CA LEU A 5 -9.15 2.78 -3.10
C LEU A 5 -10.10 2.13 -2.09
N GLY A 6 -11.05 2.90 -1.55
CA GLY A 6 -12.13 2.38 -0.71
C GLY A 6 -13.34 2.00 -1.54
N VAL A 7 -13.80 0.75 -1.46
CA VAL A 7 -15.01 0.29 -2.15
C VAL A 7 -16.17 0.21 -1.17
N ASP A 8 -17.25 0.96 -1.40
CA ASP A 8 -18.39 1.08 -0.48
C ASP A 8 -17.92 1.24 0.99
N GLY A 9 -18.41 0.41 1.92
CA GLY A 9 -17.99 0.45 3.33
C GLY A 9 -16.50 0.17 3.58
N GLY A 10 -15.74 -0.28 2.57
CA GLY A 10 -14.29 -0.34 2.61
C GLY A 10 -13.63 1.04 2.72
N ALA A 11 -14.30 2.12 2.32
CA ALA A 11 -13.85 3.48 2.56
C ALA A 11 -13.84 3.82 4.05
N ASP A 12 -14.89 3.45 4.78
CA ASP A 12 -14.99 3.62 6.22
C ASP A 12 -13.91 2.82 6.94
N ALA A 13 -13.70 1.57 6.53
CA ALA A 13 -12.64 0.73 7.09
C ALA A 13 -11.23 1.32 6.92
N LEU A 14 -10.95 2.01 5.81
CA LEU A 14 -9.68 2.73 5.62
C LEU A 14 -9.53 3.86 6.64
N ILE A 15 -10.60 4.63 6.86
CA ILE A 15 -10.63 5.79 7.78
C ILE A 15 -10.48 5.33 9.22
N GLU A 16 -11.21 4.30 9.63
CA GLU A 16 -11.11 3.69 10.96
C GLU A 16 -9.69 3.17 11.24
N ALA A 17 -9.02 2.64 10.22
CA ALA A 17 -7.62 2.21 10.32
C ALA A 17 -6.60 3.37 10.29
N GLY A 18 -7.05 4.62 10.27
CA GLY A 18 -6.21 5.83 10.27
C GLY A 18 -5.63 6.20 8.90
N TYR A 19 -6.11 5.57 7.83
CA TYR A 19 -5.75 5.93 6.46
C TYR A 19 -6.75 6.94 5.89
N THR A 20 -6.33 7.68 4.87
CA THR A 20 -7.25 8.53 4.10
C THR A 20 -7.33 7.95 2.70
N PRO A 21 -8.52 7.58 2.21
CA PRO A 21 -8.70 7.09 0.84
C PRO A 21 -8.23 8.14 -0.18
N ASP A 22 -7.54 7.69 -1.23
CA ASP A 22 -7.25 8.52 -2.39
C ASP A 22 -8.43 8.53 -3.37
N LEU A 23 -9.17 7.41 -3.42
CA LEU A 23 -10.36 7.23 -4.23
C LEU A 23 -11.41 6.45 -3.43
N ILE A 24 -12.69 6.83 -3.54
CA ILE A 24 -13.82 6.05 -3.05
C ILE A 24 -14.69 5.67 -4.26
N LEU A 25 -14.99 4.39 -4.41
CA LEU A 25 -15.83 3.86 -5.49
C LEU A 25 -16.99 3.04 -4.92
N GLY A 26 -18.19 3.21 -5.45
CA GLY A 26 -19.34 2.50 -4.92
C GLY A 26 -20.69 3.02 -5.38
N ASP A 27 -21.76 2.34 -4.98
CA ASP A 27 -23.12 2.87 -5.11
C ASP A 27 -23.45 3.94 -4.06
N MET A 28 -22.56 4.09 -3.08
CA MET A 28 -22.61 5.04 -1.97
C MET A 28 -23.71 4.77 -0.95
N ASP A 29 -24.44 3.65 -1.00
CA ASP A 29 -25.48 3.38 -0.02
C ASP A 29 -24.89 2.97 1.34
N SER A 30 -23.73 2.29 1.31
CA SER A 30 -23.05 1.79 2.51
C SER A 30 -21.88 2.65 2.98
N VAL A 31 -21.64 3.81 2.35
CA VAL A 31 -20.54 4.73 2.69
C VAL A 31 -21.03 5.74 3.73
N SER A 32 -20.27 6.00 4.80
CA SER A 32 -20.68 7.02 5.79
C SER A 32 -20.54 8.45 5.25
N ASP A 33 -21.30 9.39 5.84
CA ASP A 33 -21.15 10.83 5.54
C ASP A 33 -19.74 11.34 5.91
N GLU A 34 -19.11 10.75 6.94
CA GLU A 34 -17.73 11.06 7.31
C GLU A 34 -16.79 10.73 6.16
N ALA A 35 -16.91 9.54 5.56
CA ALA A 35 -16.11 9.13 4.42
C ALA A 35 -16.33 10.03 3.19
N LEU A 36 -17.57 10.40 2.90
CA LEU A 36 -17.89 11.32 1.79
C LEU A 36 -17.35 12.74 2.03
N SER A 37 -17.26 13.18 3.29
CA SER A 37 -16.74 14.51 3.64
C SER A 37 -15.26 14.71 3.27
N PHE A 38 -14.48 13.63 3.13
CA PHE A 38 -13.10 13.68 2.67
C PHE A 38 -12.97 14.18 1.22
N ALA A 39 -13.99 13.96 0.40
CA ALA A 39 -14.04 14.53 -0.95
C ALA A 39 -14.47 15.99 -0.96
N ALA A 40 -15.22 16.45 0.05
CA ALA A 40 -15.64 17.84 0.18
C ALA A 40 -14.52 18.75 0.72
N THR A 41 -13.69 18.21 1.61
CA THR A 41 -12.77 19.01 2.43
C THR A 41 -11.37 19.07 1.81
N PRO A 42 -10.84 20.26 1.47
CA PRO A 42 -9.49 20.38 0.97
C PRO A 42 -8.47 19.96 2.05
N PRO A 43 -7.36 19.29 1.66
CA PRO A 43 -6.38 18.83 2.62
C PRO A 43 -5.83 20.00 3.44
N ARG A 44 -5.80 19.83 4.77
CA ARG A 44 -5.29 20.84 5.71
C ARG A 44 -3.92 21.34 5.27
N ARG A 45 -3.65 22.64 5.46
CA ARG A 45 -2.45 23.37 5.00
C ARG A 45 -1.09 22.70 5.32
N TRP A 46 -1.02 21.90 6.39
CA TRP A 46 0.16 21.12 6.79
C TRP A 46 0.34 19.81 5.99
N PHE A 47 -0.71 19.29 5.36
CA PHE A 47 -0.72 18.11 4.48
C PHE A 47 -0.65 18.49 2.99
N ARG A 48 0.13 19.52 2.65
CA ARG A 48 0.25 20.11 1.30
C ARG A 48 0.69 19.16 0.17
N ARG A 49 1.07 17.92 0.50
CA ARG A 49 1.44 16.87 -0.46
C ARG A 49 0.32 15.87 -0.76
N ARG A 50 -0.86 16.04 -0.16
CA ARG A 50 -1.96 15.08 -0.30
C ARG A 50 -2.96 15.57 -1.34
N GLN A 51 -3.36 14.68 -2.24
CA GLN A 51 -4.42 14.93 -3.20
C GLN A 51 -5.78 14.80 -2.49
N GLN A 52 -6.78 15.47 -3.02
CA GLN A 52 -8.17 15.35 -2.54
C GLN A 52 -8.70 13.97 -2.89
N THR A 53 -9.53 13.39 -2.02
CA THR A 53 -10.18 12.11 -2.28
C THR A 53 -11.15 12.27 -3.44
N GLU A 54 -10.97 11.46 -4.49
CA GLU A 54 -11.90 11.42 -5.62
C GLU A 54 -13.08 10.49 -5.29
N LEU A 55 -14.30 10.87 -5.72
CA LEU A 55 -15.47 10.00 -5.64
C LEU A 55 -15.82 9.49 -7.04
N VAL A 56 -16.00 8.18 -7.15
CA VAL A 56 -16.51 7.52 -8.36
C VAL A 56 -17.79 6.78 -8.00
N LEU A 57 -18.91 7.34 -8.42
CA LEU A 57 -20.21 6.71 -8.31
C LEU A 57 -20.32 5.57 -9.33
N HIS A 58 -20.59 4.38 -8.84
CA HIS A 58 -20.92 3.22 -9.66
C HIS A 58 -22.37 3.36 -10.15
N ALA A 59 -22.53 3.38 -11.47
CA ALA A 59 -23.81 3.22 -12.13
C ALA A 59 -23.93 1.79 -12.64
N TYR A 60 -24.99 1.11 -12.22
CA TYR A 60 -25.36 -0.21 -12.72
C TYR A 60 -25.82 -0.10 -14.19
N GLN A 61 -26.01 -1.26 -14.84
CA GLN A 61 -26.54 -1.32 -16.20
C GLN A 61 -27.79 -0.45 -16.36
N HIS A 62 -27.87 0.27 -17.49
CA HIS A 62 -28.92 1.26 -17.79
C HIS A 62 -28.77 2.60 -17.05
N GLY A 63 -27.62 2.86 -16.43
CA GLY A 63 -27.29 4.15 -15.82
C GLY A 63 -27.92 4.38 -14.44
N LEU A 64 -28.51 3.35 -13.83
CA LEU A 64 -29.06 3.45 -12.48
C LEU A 64 -27.91 3.66 -11.48
N ALA A 65 -27.89 4.80 -10.80
CA ALA A 65 -26.82 5.18 -9.88
C ALA A 65 -27.43 5.59 -8.52
N PRO A 66 -27.60 4.63 -7.56
CA PRO A 66 -28.35 4.85 -6.32
C PRO A 66 -27.87 6.06 -5.51
N GLY A 67 -26.56 6.20 -5.33
CA GLY A 67 -25.97 7.30 -4.58
C GLY A 67 -25.98 8.67 -5.24
N ARG A 68 -26.50 8.82 -6.48
CA ARG A 68 -26.44 10.09 -7.22
C ARG A 68 -27.11 11.23 -6.45
N GLU A 69 -28.36 11.04 -6.06
CA GLU A 69 -29.15 12.07 -5.39
C GLU A 69 -28.51 12.44 -4.03
N ARG A 70 -27.97 11.45 -3.32
CA ARG A 70 -27.24 11.66 -2.07
C ARG A 70 -25.99 12.53 -2.28
N LEU A 71 -25.17 12.22 -3.29
CA LEU A 71 -23.95 12.98 -3.57
C LEU A 71 -24.26 14.41 -4.05
N GLU A 72 -25.29 14.57 -4.87
CA GLU A 72 -25.78 15.88 -5.34
C GLU A 72 -26.29 16.73 -4.17
N ALA A 73 -27.06 16.14 -3.25
CA ALA A 73 -27.55 16.83 -2.05
C ALA A 73 -26.42 17.27 -1.11
N LEU A 74 -25.35 16.48 -1.01
CA LEU A 74 -24.15 16.81 -0.23
C LEU A 74 -23.24 17.84 -0.93
N GLY A 75 -23.49 18.15 -2.20
CA GLY A 75 -22.69 19.10 -2.98
C GLY A 75 -21.24 18.65 -3.21
N VAL A 76 -20.98 17.35 -3.16
CA VAL A 76 -19.64 16.80 -3.34
C VAL A 76 -19.37 16.48 -4.81
N PRO A 77 -18.18 16.79 -5.35
CA PRO A 77 -17.85 16.45 -6.72
C PRO A 77 -17.63 14.94 -6.86
N PHE A 78 -18.23 14.32 -7.88
CA PHE A 78 -18.05 12.91 -8.21
C PHE A 78 -17.97 12.68 -9.71
N ARG A 79 -17.36 11.56 -10.09
CA ARG A 79 -17.40 11.00 -11.45
C ARG A 79 -18.33 9.80 -11.45
N VAL A 80 -18.81 9.42 -12.63
CA VAL A 80 -19.68 8.25 -12.78
C VAL A 80 -18.96 7.21 -13.63
N VAL A 81 -18.95 5.97 -13.20
CA VAL A 81 -18.49 4.82 -13.96
C VAL A 81 -19.67 3.88 -14.13
N GLU A 82 -20.05 3.62 -15.38
CA GLU A 82 -21.03 2.60 -15.71
C GLU A 82 -20.33 1.26 -15.88
N ALA A 83 -20.67 0.29 -15.05
CA ALA A 83 -20.08 -1.04 -15.09
C ALA A 83 -21.14 -2.10 -14.77
N ALA A 84 -20.93 -3.31 -15.29
CA ALA A 84 -21.72 -4.46 -14.92
C ALA A 84 -21.08 -5.17 -13.72
N GLY A 85 -21.91 -5.72 -12.84
CA GLY A 85 -21.47 -6.45 -11.66
C GLY A 85 -21.54 -5.63 -10.39
N THR A 86 -20.69 -5.95 -9.43
CA THR A 86 -20.65 -5.28 -8.12
C THR A 86 -19.75 -4.03 -8.15
N SER A 87 -19.87 -3.16 -7.15
CA SER A 87 -18.91 -2.06 -6.95
C SER A 87 -17.47 -2.54 -6.84
N GLU A 88 -17.24 -3.73 -6.26
CA GLU A 88 -15.90 -4.34 -6.18
C GLU A 88 -15.36 -4.70 -7.56
N ASP A 89 -16.21 -5.25 -8.43
CA ASP A 89 -15.87 -5.58 -9.81
C ASP A 89 -15.48 -4.31 -10.59
N ALA A 90 -16.27 -3.26 -10.45
CA ALA A 90 -16.00 -1.96 -11.05
C ALA A 90 -14.66 -1.37 -10.56
N ALA A 91 -14.33 -1.54 -9.28
CA ALA A 91 -13.05 -1.11 -8.73
C ALA A 91 -11.86 -1.87 -9.33
N PHE A 92 -11.97 -3.20 -9.48
CA PHE A 92 -10.91 -3.99 -10.12
C PHE A 92 -10.72 -3.60 -11.58
N LEU A 93 -11.80 -3.46 -12.34
CA LEU A 93 -11.74 -3.05 -13.74
C LEU A 93 -11.15 -1.65 -13.87
N LEU A 94 -11.58 -0.69 -13.06
CA LEU A 94 -11.04 0.67 -13.06
C LEU A 94 -9.54 0.68 -12.76
N ALA A 95 -9.09 -0.03 -11.72
CA ALA A 95 -7.67 -0.10 -11.37
C ALA A 95 -6.84 -0.73 -12.49
N HIS A 96 -7.34 -1.83 -13.08
CA HIS A 96 -6.69 -2.51 -14.19
C HIS A 96 -6.60 -1.61 -15.44
N GLU A 97 -7.69 -0.94 -15.83
CA GLU A 97 -7.71 -0.03 -16.98
C GLU A 97 -6.84 1.22 -16.79
N LYS A 98 -6.64 1.67 -15.54
CA LYS A 98 -5.70 2.75 -15.20
C LYS A 98 -4.24 2.30 -15.14
N GLY A 99 -3.94 1.03 -15.44
CA GLY A 99 -2.58 0.51 -15.53
C GLY A 99 -1.95 0.22 -14.17
N ALA A 100 -2.74 -0.22 -13.19
CA ALA A 100 -2.18 -0.70 -11.92
C ALA A 100 -1.22 -1.88 -12.16
N GLU A 101 0.01 -1.77 -11.67
CA GLU A 101 1.01 -2.85 -11.72
C GLU A 101 0.64 -4.02 -10.80
N THR A 102 -0.01 -3.73 -9.68
CA THR A 102 -0.48 -4.72 -8.71
C THR A 102 -1.69 -4.19 -7.97
N ILE A 103 -2.69 -5.05 -7.78
CA ILE A 103 -3.88 -4.78 -7.01
C ILE A 103 -3.83 -5.65 -5.76
N VAL A 104 -3.86 -5.02 -4.59
CA VAL A 104 -3.95 -5.73 -3.31
C VAL A 104 -5.37 -5.65 -2.78
N ALA A 105 -6.10 -6.77 -2.81
CA ALA A 105 -7.44 -6.85 -2.27
C ALA A 105 -7.40 -7.05 -0.75
N VAL A 106 -8.06 -6.16 0.01
CA VAL A 106 -8.19 -6.23 1.47
C VAL A 106 -9.67 -6.37 1.82
N GLY A 107 -10.04 -7.37 2.64
CA GLY A 107 -11.43 -7.56 3.06
C GLY A 107 -12.36 -8.11 1.97
N SER A 108 -11.84 -8.44 0.79
CA SER A 108 -12.60 -9.04 -0.30
C SER A 108 -13.05 -10.47 0.02
N HIS A 109 -14.31 -10.77 -0.26
CA HIS A 109 -14.94 -12.07 -0.03
C HIS A 109 -14.72 -12.96 -1.25
N GLY A 110 -13.52 -13.52 -1.33
CA GLY A 110 -12.98 -14.05 -2.57
C GLY A 110 -12.85 -15.56 -2.67
N ASN A 111 -13.53 -16.33 -1.82
CA ASN A 111 -13.31 -17.76 -1.75
C ASN A 111 -14.36 -18.53 -2.56
N LEU A 112 -13.95 -19.65 -3.19
CA LEU A 112 -14.84 -20.48 -4.02
C LEU A 112 -16.03 -21.03 -3.23
N ARG A 113 -15.91 -21.21 -1.90
CA ARG A 113 -17.04 -21.65 -1.08
C ARG A 113 -18.08 -20.56 -0.91
N GLU A 114 -17.68 -19.31 -0.63
CA GLU A 114 -18.56 -18.16 -0.66
C GLU A 114 -19.17 -17.95 -2.05
N PHE A 115 -18.39 -18.27 -3.09
CA PHE A 115 -18.86 -18.22 -4.47
C PHE A 115 -20.03 -19.19 -4.72
N LEU A 116 -19.94 -20.38 -4.16
CA LEU A 116 -20.88 -21.47 -4.36
C LEU A 116 -22.03 -21.45 -3.33
N ASP A 117 -21.80 -20.96 -2.11
CA ASP A 117 -22.78 -20.92 -1.02
C ASP A 117 -23.81 -19.80 -1.21
N LYS A 118 -23.46 -18.72 -1.90
CA LYS A 118 -24.33 -17.56 -2.12
C LYS A 118 -24.72 -17.45 -3.58
N GLY A 119 -25.86 -18.00 -3.98
CA GLY A 119 -26.45 -17.80 -5.32
C GLY A 119 -26.95 -16.38 -5.59
N ARG A 120 -26.17 -15.34 -5.26
CA ARG A 120 -26.51 -13.93 -5.45
C ARG A 120 -26.31 -13.50 -6.89
N GLU A 121 -27.20 -12.65 -7.38
CA GLU A 121 -27.00 -11.90 -8.63
C GLU A 121 -25.70 -11.06 -8.52
N GLY A 122 -24.90 -11.04 -9.59
CA GLY A 122 -23.60 -10.36 -9.63
C GLY A 122 -22.37 -11.24 -9.36
N MET A 123 -22.56 -12.51 -9.01
CA MET A 123 -21.42 -13.41 -8.74
C MET A 123 -20.69 -13.82 -10.02
N SER A 124 -21.42 -14.16 -11.09
CA SER A 124 -20.81 -14.50 -12.38
C SER A 124 -19.90 -13.40 -12.93
N SER A 125 -20.26 -12.13 -12.74
CA SER A 125 -19.41 -10.99 -13.13
C SER A 125 -18.15 -10.91 -12.26
N THR A 126 -18.26 -11.10 -10.94
CA THR A 126 -17.10 -11.12 -10.04
C THR A 126 -16.09 -12.19 -10.40
N PHE A 127 -16.56 -13.39 -10.77
CA PHE A 127 -15.66 -14.45 -11.24
C PHE A 127 -14.91 -14.05 -12.51
N LEU A 128 -15.62 -13.53 -13.51
CA LEU A 128 -15.02 -13.11 -14.78
C LEU A 128 -14.05 -11.94 -14.62
N VAL A 129 -14.39 -10.94 -13.79
CA VAL A 129 -13.51 -9.81 -13.51
C VAL A 129 -12.24 -10.28 -12.82
N ARG A 130 -12.33 -11.19 -11.85
CA ARG A 130 -11.15 -11.78 -11.21
C ARG A 130 -10.27 -12.60 -12.15
N LEU A 131 -10.86 -13.28 -13.14
CA LEU A 131 -10.07 -13.91 -14.21
C LEU A 131 -9.37 -12.85 -15.07
N ARG A 132 -10.04 -11.73 -15.35
CA ARG A 132 -9.49 -10.64 -16.15
C ARG A 132 -8.31 -9.95 -15.46
N VAL A 133 -8.40 -9.69 -14.16
CA VAL A 133 -7.35 -8.98 -13.40
C VAL A 133 -6.40 -9.92 -12.64
N GLY A 134 -6.59 -11.23 -12.77
CA GLY A 134 -5.98 -12.24 -11.91
C GLY A 134 -4.45 -12.27 -11.93
N GLU A 135 -3.82 -11.82 -13.02
CA GLU A 135 -2.36 -11.74 -13.15
C GLU A 135 -1.72 -10.66 -12.26
N ILE A 136 -2.47 -9.61 -11.93
CA ILE A 136 -2.02 -8.50 -11.08
C ILE A 136 -2.73 -8.45 -9.73
N LEU A 137 -3.70 -9.32 -9.48
CA LEU A 137 -4.52 -9.33 -8.26
C LEU A 137 -3.92 -10.25 -7.18
N MET A 138 -3.63 -9.69 -6.01
CA MET A 138 -3.14 -10.41 -4.84
C MET A 138 -4.03 -10.16 -3.61
N ASP A 139 -4.33 -11.21 -2.85
CA ASP A 139 -5.02 -11.08 -1.55
C ASP A 139 -4.03 -10.58 -0.48
N ALA A 140 -4.45 -9.60 0.33
CA ALA A 140 -3.68 -9.07 1.45
C ALA A 140 -3.17 -10.15 2.42
N LYS A 141 -3.92 -11.24 2.61
CA LYS A 141 -3.50 -12.41 3.39
C LYS A 141 -2.25 -13.08 2.83
N GLY A 142 -2.05 -12.99 1.51
CA GLY A 142 -0.88 -13.50 0.79
C GLY A 142 0.29 -12.51 0.72
N VAL A 143 0.01 -11.20 0.74
CA VAL A 143 1.04 -10.14 0.66
C VAL A 143 2.09 -10.28 1.76
N SER A 144 1.68 -10.58 2.99
CA SER A 144 2.60 -10.74 4.12
C SER A 144 3.58 -11.92 3.97
N ARG A 145 3.25 -12.91 3.12
CA ARG A 145 4.11 -14.07 2.85
C ARG A 145 5.09 -13.81 1.71
N VAL A 146 4.73 -12.94 0.76
CA VAL A 146 5.54 -12.60 -0.41
C VAL A 146 6.47 -11.42 -0.13
N TYR A 147 6.04 -10.50 0.74
CA TYR A 147 6.81 -9.31 1.08
C TYR A 147 7.69 -9.54 2.32
N SER A 148 8.87 -10.13 2.13
CA SER A 148 9.90 -10.12 3.17
C SER A 148 10.38 -8.68 3.42
N SER A 149 10.58 -8.29 4.68
CA SER A 149 11.16 -7.01 5.04
C SER A 149 12.56 -6.86 4.43
N ARG A 150 12.68 -6.08 3.35
CA ARG A 150 13.99 -5.67 2.84
C ARG A 150 14.60 -4.73 3.87
N ILE A 151 15.65 -5.19 4.56
CA ILE A 151 16.48 -4.33 5.40
C ILE A 151 16.97 -3.20 4.50
N ARG A 152 16.60 -1.96 4.80
CA ARG A 152 17.08 -0.81 4.03
C ARG A 152 18.59 -0.75 4.19
N THR A 153 19.31 -0.55 3.09
CA THR A 153 20.78 -0.44 3.11
C THR A 153 21.26 0.60 4.11
N ARG A 154 20.52 1.69 4.29
CA ARG A 154 20.82 2.71 5.31
C ARG A 154 20.79 2.14 6.73
N ASP A 155 19.81 1.30 7.06
CA ASP A 155 19.66 0.73 8.40
C ASP A 155 20.80 -0.26 8.66
N ALA A 156 21.20 -1.04 7.66
CA ALA A 156 22.37 -1.90 7.73
C ALA A 156 23.67 -1.10 7.94
N VAL A 157 23.86 0.00 7.19
CA VAL A 157 25.04 0.88 7.34
C VAL A 157 25.07 1.52 8.72
N LEU A 158 23.93 2.00 9.23
CA LEU A 158 23.84 2.58 10.58
C LEU A 158 24.14 1.55 11.66
N LEU A 159 23.66 0.30 11.50
CA LEU A 159 23.96 -0.80 12.41
C LEU A 159 25.46 -1.10 12.45
N VAL A 160 26.09 -1.22 11.27
CA VAL A 160 27.55 -1.45 11.15
C VAL A 160 28.32 -0.28 11.77
N ALA A 161 27.93 0.96 11.48
CA ALA A 161 28.55 2.14 12.05
C ALA A 161 28.42 2.18 13.59
N ALA A 162 27.24 1.87 14.13
CA ALA A 162 27.03 1.79 15.56
C ALA A 162 27.91 0.70 16.21
N ALA A 163 28.02 -0.47 15.57
CA ALA A 163 28.90 -1.53 16.02
C ALA A 163 30.38 -1.11 16.01
N MET A 164 30.83 -0.43 14.94
CA MET A 164 32.19 0.11 14.86
C MET A 164 32.48 1.14 15.95
N VAL A 165 31.53 2.04 16.24
CA VAL A 165 31.66 3.03 17.33
C VAL A 165 31.76 2.34 18.68
N ALA A 166 30.94 1.31 18.92
CA ALA A 166 31.00 0.53 20.16
C ALA A 166 32.37 -0.17 20.33
N ILE A 167 32.88 -0.79 19.26
CA ILE A 167 34.22 -1.42 19.27
C ILE A 167 35.30 -0.37 19.55
N ALA A 168 35.26 0.78 18.87
CA ALA A 168 36.22 1.86 19.07
C ALA A 168 36.21 2.38 20.52
N ALA A 169 35.03 2.52 21.13
CA ALA A 169 34.89 2.89 22.53
C ALA A 169 35.53 1.86 23.48
N VAL A 170 35.28 0.56 23.25
CA VAL A 170 35.88 -0.53 24.04
C VAL A 170 37.41 -0.52 23.93
N VAL A 171 37.95 -0.35 22.72
CA VAL A 171 39.40 -0.26 22.50
C VAL A 171 40.01 0.96 23.17
N ALA A 172 39.32 2.11 23.14
CA ALA A 172 39.79 3.34 23.77
C ALA A 172 39.88 3.21 25.30
N VAL A 173 38.90 2.56 25.93
CA VAL A 173 38.82 2.38 27.37
C VAL A 173 39.76 1.27 27.87
N SER A 174 40.06 0.25 27.05
CA SER A 174 40.83 -0.93 27.46
C SER A 174 42.30 -0.86 27.03
N PRO A 175 43.26 -0.67 27.97
CA PRO A 175 44.70 -0.58 27.65
C PRO A 175 45.29 -1.82 26.95
N PRO A 176 44.96 -3.07 27.34
CA PRO A 176 45.45 -4.27 26.65
C PRO A 176 45.00 -4.34 25.19
N LEU A 177 43.73 -3.98 24.91
CA LEU A 177 43.21 -3.98 23.54
C LEU A 177 43.89 -2.91 22.69
N ARG A 178 44.15 -1.72 23.23
CA ARG A 178 44.84 -0.65 22.50
C ARG A 178 46.22 -1.09 22.01
N LEU A 179 46.97 -1.78 22.88
CA LEU A 179 48.29 -2.32 22.53
C LEU A 179 48.18 -3.38 21.42
N TYR A 180 47.25 -4.32 21.57
CA TYR A 180 47.04 -5.38 20.57
C TYR A 180 46.63 -4.83 19.20
N VAL A 181 45.71 -3.85 19.17
CA VAL A 181 45.26 -3.19 17.93
C VAL A 181 46.41 -2.42 17.27
N SER A 182 47.26 -1.75 18.04
CA SER A 182 48.42 -1.03 17.48
C SER A 182 49.44 -1.99 16.83
N GLN A 183 49.70 -3.14 17.45
CA GLN A 183 50.58 -4.17 16.88
C GLN A 183 50.02 -4.75 15.59
N LEU A 184 48.71 -5.07 15.57
CA LEU A 184 48.02 -5.54 14.36
C LEU A 184 48.10 -4.52 13.22
N PHE A 185 47.94 -3.23 13.53
CA PHE A 185 48.01 -2.16 12.53
C PHE A 185 49.42 -2.02 11.94
N GLU A 186 50.46 -2.12 12.77
CA GLU A 186 51.85 -2.11 12.30
C GLU A 186 52.18 -3.31 11.43
N GLN A 187 51.75 -4.51 11.83
CA GLN A 187 51.96 -5.74 11.06
C GLN A 187 51.22 -5.70 9.72
N PHE A 188 49.98 -5.18 9.70
CA PHE A 188 49.23 -4.98 8.47
C PHE A 188 49.89 -3.95 7.56
N ARG A 189 50.39 -2.85 8.14
CA ARG A 189 51.11 -1.82 7.40
C ARG A 189 52.37 -2.40 6.76
N GLN A 190 53.16 -3.17 7.49
CA GLN A 190 54.35 -3.86 6.96
C GLN A 190 53.99 -4.80 5.81
N TRP A 191 52.98 -5.66 6.01
CA TRP A 191 52.50 -6.55 4.96
C TRP A 191 52.05 -5.80 3.70
N LEU A 192 51.38 -4.64 3.85
CA LEU A 192 50.97 -3.81 2.73
C LEU A 192 52.17 -3.20 1.97
N PHE A 193 53.24 -2.81 2.69
CA PHE A 193 54.48 -2.33 2.07
C PHE A 193 55.16 -3.44 1.27
N ASP A 194 55.30 -4.62 1.85
CA ASP A 194 55.92 -5.77 1.18
C ASP A 194 55.15 -6.18 -0.09
N LEU A 195 53.82 -6.12 -0.05
CA LEU A 195 52.98 -6.39 -1.22
C LEU A 195 53.17 -5.36 -2.34
N ARG A 196 53.46 -4.11 -1.97
CA ARG A 196 53.70 -3.00 -2.89
C ARG A 196 55.08 -3.06 -3.54
N GLU A 197 56.05 -3.68 -2.88
CA GLU A 197 57.39 -3.90 -3.45
C GLU A 197 57.46 -5.12 -4.39
N LEU A 198 56.50 -6.05 -4.28
CA LEU A 198 56.39 -7.25 -5.13
C LEU A 198 55.60 -7.06 -6.44
N LEU A 199 54.89 -5.93 -6.58
CA LEU A 199 54.03 -5.57 -7.74
C LEU A 199 54.71 -4.50 -8.61
#